data_AF-A0A5C6YYL4-F1
#
_entry.id   AF-A0A5C6YYL4-F1
#
_cell.length_a   1.000
_cell.length_b   1.000
_cell.length_c   1.000
_cell.angle_alpha   90.00
_cell.angle_beta   90.00
_cell.angle_gamma   90.00
#
_symmetry.space_group_name_H-M   'P 1'
#
loop_
_entity.id
_entity.type
_entity.pdbx_description
1 polymer ?
#
loop_
_entity_poly.entity_id
_entity_poly.type
_entity_poly.pdbx_seq_one_letter_code
_entity_poly.pdbx_strand_id
1 'polypeptide(L)'
;MKYIKISLYSILLLFPLLSYTQVTGNDCNCIKIKLEPEQEYVLSAWAKEDGYEQKISYSNPRIEIKFYDQQSNLLEEYSFFPSGSIIEGWQKISQKFVVPIGYTRIEFILKSNDVSSAVFFDDIRIQPFNSSLKSFVYDPVSLRLMAELDENNYATLYEYDKEGGLIRVKKETERGFYTIQETRSKNSISD
;
A
#
# COMPACT_ATOMS: atom_id res chain seq x y z
N MET A 1 -0.39 17.13 18.19
CA MET A 1 -0.01 17.21 16.77
C MET A 1 0.98 16.08 16.49
N LYS A 2 0.46 14.87 16.22
CA LYS A 2 1.27 13.66 16.00
C LYS A 2 1.18 13.32 14.52
N TYR A 3 2.30 13.48 13.83
CA TYR A 3 2.46 13.15 12.42
C TYR A 3 2.38 11.63 12.25
N ILE A 4 1.60 11.19 11.26
CA ILE A 4 1.80 9.88 10.65
C ILE A 4 3.10 10.01 9.85
N LYS A 5 4.19 9.46 10.39
CA LYS A 5 5.48 9.41 9.72
C LYS A 5 5.53 8.09 8.94
N ILE A 6 5.17 8.13 7.66
CA ILE A 6 5.44 7.03 6.73
C ILE A 6 6.93 7.13 6.40
N SER A 7 7.72 6.28 7.04
CA SER A 7 9.17 6.23 6.84
C SER A 7 9.48 5.06 5.92
N LEU A 8 9.88 5.36 4.68
CA LEU A 8 10.52 4.37 3.82
C LEU A 8 11.95 4.15 4.29
N TYR A 9 12.11 3.21 5.20
CA TYR A 9 13.26 2.32 5.26
C TYR A 9 12.69 1.03 5.82
N SER A 10 12.93 -0.08 5.12
CA SER A 10 12.47 -1.41 5.52
C SER A 10 12.56 -1.64 7.02
N ILE A 11 11.54 -2.31 7.57
CA ILE A 11 11.51 -3.10 8.83
C ILE A 11 10.56 -2.57 9.92
N LEU A 12 9.65 -3.48 10.30
CA LEU A 12 8.87 -3.61 11.54
C LEU A 12 7.68 -2.66 11.78
N LEU A 13 6.48 -3.14 11.44
CA LEU A 13 5.32 -2.98 12.31
C LEU A 13 5.07 -4.30 13.05
N LEU A 14 5.56 -4.38 14.28
CA LEU A 14 5.14 -5.37 15.27
C LEU A 14 3.71 -5.02 15.72
N PHE A 15 2.74 -5.86 15.40
CA PHE A 15 1.47 -5.91 16.13
C PHE A 15 1.49 -7.13 17.04
N PRO A 16 1.70 -6.98 18.37
CA PRO A 16 1.28 -8.01 19.30
C PRO A 16 -0.25 -7.96 19.41
N LEU A 17 -0.90 -9.09 19.15
CA LEU A 17 -2.28 -9.33 19.55
C LEU A 17 -2.42 -9.09 21.06
N LEU A 18 -3.31 -8.16 21.44
CA LEU A 18 -4.28 -8.25 22.54
C LEU A 18 -4.65 -6.84 23.03
N SER A 19 -5.80 -6.36 22.59
CA SER A 19 -6.81 -5.58 23.33
C SER A 19 -7.51 -4.59 22.39
N TYR A 20 -8.81 -4.82 22.21
CA TYR A 20 -9.72 -3.88 21.56
C TYR A 20 -9.82 -2.64 22.43
N THR A 21 -9.14 -1.56 22.03
CA THR A 21 -9.35 -0.24 22.61
C THR A 21 -10.24 0.56 21.66
N GLN A 22 -11.51 0.65 22.02
CA GLN A 22 -12.38 1.71 21.51
C GLN A 22 -11.78 3.04 21.94
N VAL A 23 -11.33 3.84 20.99
CA VAL A 23 -10.91 5.23 21.25
C VAL A 23 -12.19 6.03 21.51
N THR A 24 -12.64 6.06 22.77
CA THR A 24 -13.66 6.99 23.23
C THR A 24 -12.99 8.31 23.57
N GLY A 25 -12.82 9.15 22.56
CA GLY A 25 -12.33 10.51 22.71
C GLY A 25 -12.77 11.33 21.50
N ASN A 26 -13.58 12.36 21.73
CA ASN A 26 -14.18 13.25 20.73
C ASN A 26 -13.15 14.15 19.97
N ASP A 27 -11.88 13.74 19.92
CA ASP A 27 -10.83 14.32 19.10
C ASP A 27 -10.16 13.18 18.31
N CYS A 28 -10.95 12.52 17.47
CA CYS A 28 -10.39 11.62 16.49
C CYS A 28 -9.72 12.49 15.41
N ASN A 29 -8.39 12.46 15.39
CA ASN A 29 -7.57 12.90 14.26
C ASN A 29 -7.77 11.93 13.08
N CYS A 30 -9.03 11.64 12.73
CA CYS A 30 -9.39 10.70 11.70
C CYS A 30 -9.06 11.35 10.36
N ILE A 31 -8.44 10.57 9.49
CA ILE A 31 -8.39 10.90 8.08
C ILE A 31 -9.85 10.99 7.62
N LYS A 32 -10.31 12.20 7.30
CA LYS A 32 -11.66 12.43 6.77
C LYS A 32 -11.63 12.03 5.30
N ILE A 33 -12.01 10.79 5.01
CA ILE A 33 -12.25 10.32 3.65
C ILE A 33 -13.72 10.56 3.34
N LYS A 34 -13.99 11.33 2.29
CA LYS A 34 -15.33 11.50 1.72
C LYS A 34 -15.29 11.00 0.29
N LEU A 35 -16.09 9.98 0.01
CA LEU A 35 -16.30 9.45 -1.33
C LEU A 35 -17.63 9.97 -1.88
N GLU A 36 -17.68 10.32 -3.16
CA GLU A 36 -18.92 10.82 -3.76
C GLU A 36 -19.88 9.65 -4.05
N PRO A 37 -21.14 9.70 -3.59
CA PRO A 37 -22.13 8.66 -3.88
C PRO A 37 -22.30 8.41 -5.38
N GLU A 38 -22.63 7.17 -5.74
CA GLU A 38 -22.83 6.70 -7.12
C GLU A 38 -21.58 6.80 -8.02
N GLN A 39 -20.44 7.19 -7.47
CA GLN A 39 -19.17 7.19 -8.21
C GLN A 39 -18.43 5.87 -8.03
N GLU A 40 -17.77 5.45 -9.11
CA GLU A 40 -16.89 4.29 -9.13
C GLU A 40 -15.48 4.69 -8.66
N TYR A 41 -14.91 3.89 -7.78
CA TYR A 41 -13.55 4.02 -7.27
C TYR A 41 -12.79 2.71 -7.51
N VAL A 42 -11.46 2.78 -7.52
CA VAL A 42 -10.58 1.61 -7.48
C VAL A 42 -9.81 1.62 -6.17
N LEU A 43 -9.82 0.49 -5.48
CA LEU A 43 -8.92 0.19 -4.37
C LEU A 43 -7.74 -0.62 -4.92
N SER A 44 -6.52 -0.19 -4.61
CA SER A 44 -5.33 -0.99 -4.85
C SER A 44 -4.42 -1.05 -3.63
N ALA A 45 -3.68 -2.15 -3.50
CA ALA A 45 -2.73 -2.38 -2.42
C ALA A 45 -1.74 -3.48 -2.82
N TRP A 46 -0.62 -3.56 -2.14
CA TRP A 46 0.23 -4.75 -2.12
C TRP A 46 -0.06 -5.57 -0.88
N ALA A 47 -0.13 -6.88 -1.01
CA ALA A 47 -0.36 -7.80 0.10
C ALA A 47 0.66 -8.94 0.09
N LYS A 48 1.07 -9.38 1.28
CA LYS A 48 2.00 -10.47 1.47
C LYS A 48 1.53 -11.40 2.58
N GLU A 49 1.66 -12.69 2.38
CA GLU A 49 1.51 -13.69 3.44
C GLU A 49 2.87 -14.03 4.03
N ASP A 50 2.93 -14.16 5.36
CA ASP A 50 4.09 -14.72 6.04
C ASP A 50 4.14 -16.24 5.86
N GLY A 51 5.35 -16.80 5.77
CA GLY A 51 5.56 -18.22 5.56
C GLY A 51 6.67 -18.53 4.55
N TYR A 52 7.18 -19.75 4.63
CA TYR A 52 8.29 -20.24 3.81
C TYR A 52 7.83 -20.97 2.54
N GLU A 53 6.54 -21.21 2.39
CA GLU A 53 5.98 -21.94 1.25
C GLU A 53 5.89 -21.04 0.03
N GLN A 54 6.39 -21.54 -1.11
CA GLN A 54 6.18 -20.88 -2.39
C GLN A 54 4.72 -21.04 -2.81
N LYS A 55 3.99 -19.93 -2.81
CA LYS A 55 2.61 -19.86 -3.28
C LYS A 55 2.58 -19.21 -4.66
N ILE A 56 1.63 -19.65 -5.49
CA ILE A 56 1.35 -19.02 -6.80
C ILE A 56 0.29 -17.91 -6.67
N SER A 57 -0.48 -17.91 -5.57
CA SER A 57 -1.41 -16.86 -5.19
C SER A 57 -1.65 -16.90 -3.68
N TYR A 58 -1.94 -15.74 -3.12
CA TYR A 58 -2.38 -15.56 -1.74
C TYR A 58 -3.91 -15.59 -1.65
N SER A 59 -4.42 -16.17 -0.57
CA SER A 59 -5.84 -16.29 -0.28
C SER A 59 -6.20 -15.75 1.11
N ASN A 60 -5.20 -15.51 1.96
CA ASN A 60 -5.40 -15.07 3.34
C ASN A 60 -5.61 -13.55 3.46
N PRO A 61 -4.80 -12.69 2.82
CA PRO A 61 -4.98 -11.25 2.92
C PRO A 61 -6.31 -10.85 2.27
N ARG A 62 -7.13 -10.11 3.00
CA ARG A 62 -8.37 -9.51 2.50
C ARG A 62 -8.50 -8.10 3.02
N ILE A 63 -8.87 -7.19 2.13
CA ILE A 63 -9.32 -5.85 2.50
C ILE A 63 -10.83 -5.82 2.33
N GLU A 64 -11.55 -5.28 3.32
CA GLU A 64 -12.98 -5.04 3.23
C GLU A 64 -13.29 -3.56 3.32
N ILE A 65 -14.30 -3.14 2.56
CA ILE A 65 -14.95 -1.84 2.70
C ILE A 65 -16.39 -2.09 3.06
N LYS A 66 -16.85 -1.48 4.16
CA LYS A 66 -18.25 -1.53 4.61
C LYS A 66 -18.82 -0.12 4.68
N PHE A 67 -19.98 0.07 4.06
CA PHE A 67 -20.73 1.33 4.09
C PHE A 67 -21.91 1.21 5.04
N TYR A 68 -22.10 2.22 5.90
CA TYR A 68 -23.21 2.25 6.85
C TYR A 68 -24.03 3.53 6.72
N ASP A 69 -25.33 3.42 6.94
CA ASP A 69 -26.25 4.57 7.05
C ASP A 69 -26.14 5.27 8.41
N GLN A 70 -26.97 6.29 8.64
CA GLN A 70 -26.99 7.05 9.90
C GLN A 70 -27.42 6.20 11.11
N GLN A 71 -28.22 5.16 10.88
CA GLN A 71 -28.71 4.21 11.89
C GLN A 71 -27.75 3.04 12.12
N SER A 72 -26.56 3.06 11.49
CA SER A 72 -25.57 1.98 11.52
C SER A 72 -26.01 0.67 10.86
N ASN A 73 -27.00 0.70 9.96
CA ASN A 73 -27.29 -0.44 9.10
C ASN A 73 -26.25 -0.53 7.99
N LEU A 74 -25.81 -1.76 7.68
CA LEU A 74 -24.91 -2.02 6.56
C LEU A 74 -25.67 -1.79 5.24
N LEU A 75 -25.16 -0.88 4.42
CA LEU A 75 -25.69 -0.58 3.08
C LEU A 75 -25.05 -1.48 2.03
N GLU A 76 -23.72 -1.60 2.05
CA GLU A 76 -22.94 -2.32 1.04
C GLU A 76 -21.63 -2.81 1.65
N GLU A 77 -21.12 -3.96 1.18
CA GLU A 77 -19.85 -4.53 1.58
C GLU A 77 -19.06 -5.06 0.38
N TYR A 78 -17.80 -4.68 0.30
CA TYR A 78 -16.87 -5.17 -0.71
C TYR A 78 -15.72 -5.94 -0.06
N SER A 79 -15.32 -7.05 -0.68
CA SER A 79 -14.20 -7.89 -0.28
C SER A 79 -13.16 -7.96 -1.40
N PHE A 80 -11.94 -7.52 -1.11
CA PHE A 80 -10.85 -7.43 -2.07
C PHE A 80 -9.76 -8.43 -1.75
N PHE A 81 -9.35 -9.19 -2.76
CA PHE A 81 -8.38 -10.28 -2.65
C PHE A 81 -7.19 -10.04 -3.59
N PRO A 82 -6.01 -10.55 -3.21
CA PRO A 82 -4.84 -10.58 -4.09
C PRO A 82 -5.11 -11.32 -5.39
N SER A 83 -4.53 -10.83 -6.49
CA SER A 83 -4.63 -11.45 -7.81
C SER A 83 -3.41 -11.11 -8.66
N GLY A 84 -3.19 -11.87 -9.74
CA GLY A 84 -2.02 -11.73 -10.60
C GLY A 84 -0.77 -12.41 -10.03
N SER A 85 0.40 -12.09 -10.58
CA SER A 85 1.67 -12.69 -10.17
C SER A 85 2.12 -12.22 -8.79
N ILE A 86 2.79 -13.11 -8.05
CA ILE A 86 3.54 -12.74 -6.86
C ILE A 86 4.93 -12.24 -7.29
N ILE A 87 5.29 -11.03 -6.88
CA ILE A 87 6.54 -10.36 -7.20
C ILE A 87 7.29 -10.11 -5.89
N GLU A 88 8.45 -10.75 -5.72
CA GLU A 88 9.27 -10.62 -4.50
C GLU A 88 8.48 -10.86 -3.18
N GLY A 89 7.52 -11.78 -3.23
CA GLY A 89 6.65 -12.12 -2.10
C GLY A 89 5.47 -11.16 -1.88
N TRP A 90 5.24 -10.20 -2.77
CA TRP A 90 4.08 -9.32 -2.74
C TRP A 90 3.13 -9.62 -3.90
N GLN A 91 1.83 -9.60 -3.64
CA GLN A 91 0.81 -9.78 -4.66
C GLN A 91 -0.17 -8.62 -4.62
N LYS A 92 -0.57 -8.15 -5.80
CA LYS A 92 -1.39 -6.95 -5.94
C LYS A 92 -2.86 -7.24 -5.65
N ILE A 93 -3.50 -6.35 -4.91
CA ILE A 93 -4.95 -6.20 -4.81
C ILE A 93 -5.32 -5.03 -5.70
N SER A 94 -6.27 -5.19 -6.62
CA SER A 94 -6.74 -4.09 -7.49
C SER A 94 -8.15 -4.37 -7.98
N GLN A 95 -9.13 -3.70 -7.39
CA GLN A 95 -10.54 -3.98 -7.67
C GLN A 95 -11.36 -2.71 -7.51
N LYS A 96 -12.47 -2.65 -8.26
CA LYS A 96 -13.37 -1.50 -8.26
C LYS A 96 -14.51 -1.69 -7.29
N PHE A 97 -15.08 -0.58 -6.84
CA PHE A 97 -16.31 -0.56 -6.06
C PHE A 97 -17.09 0.72 -6.35
N VAL A 98 -18.39 0.69 -6.09
CA VAL A 98 -19.29 1.85 -6.25
C VAL A 98 -19.72 2.32 -4.87
N VAL A 99 -19.77 3.63 -4.67
CA VAL A 99 -20.17 4.20 -3.38
C VAL A 99 -21.70 4.22 -3.29
N PRO A 100 -22.33 3.59 -2.28
CA PRO A 100 -23.79 3.59 -2.15
C PRO A 100 -24.32 4.97 -1.75
N ILE A 101 -25.57 5.28 -2.13
CA ILE A 101 -26.26 6.50 -1.71
C ILE A 101 -26.58 6.42 -0.21
N GLY A 102 -26.48 7.56 0.47
CA GLY A 102 -26.95 7.68 1.86
C GLY A 102 -26.01 7.09 2.91
N TYR A 103 -24.79 6.68 2.53
CA TYR A 103 -23.78 6.30 3.52
C TYR A 103 -23.39 7.51 4.37
N THR A 104 -23.13 7.27 5.65
CA THR A 104 -22.62 8.27 6.59
C THR A 104 -21.32 7.83 7.25
N ARG A 105 -21.03 6.53 7.23
CA ARG A 105 -19.81 5.94 7.77
C ARG A 105 -19.24 4.91 6.79
N ILE A 106 -17.92 4.91 6.65
CA ILE A 106 -17.15 3.93 5.90
C ILE A 106 -16.18 3.27 6.88
N GLU A 107 -16.08 1.94 6.82
CA GLU A 107 -15.08 1.18 7.56
C GLU A 107 -14.16 0.46 6.57
N PHE A 108 -12.85 0.65 6.73
CA PHE A 108 -11.80 -0.07 6.02
C PHE A 108 -11.20 -1.11 6.95
N ILE A 109 -11.28 -2.38 6.58
CA ILE A 109 -10.88 -3.50 7.44
C ILE A 109 -9.82 -4.31 6.69
N LEU A 110 -8.60 -4.32 7.22
CA LEU A 110 -7.51 -5.18 6.74
C LEU A 110 -7.49 -6.43 7.61
N LYS A 111 -7.57 -7.61 7.02
CA LYS A 111 -7.59 -8.86 7.78
C LYS A 111 -6.94 -10.03 7.05
N SER A 112 -6.61 -11.04 7.85
CA SER A 112 -6.28 -12.39 7.39
C SER A 112 -7.50 -13.30 7.50
N ASN A 113 -7.70 -14.21 6.54
CA ASN A 113 -8.67 -15.29 6.65
C ASN A 113 -8.23 -16.40 7.62
N ASP A 114 -6.95 -16.45 7.94
CA ASP A 114 -6.35 -17.42 8.82
C ASP A 114 -5.67 -16.70 9.99
N VAL A 115 -6.12 -17.03 11.20
CA VAL A 115 -5.62 -16.42 12.45
C VAL A 115 -4.16 -16.82 12.75
N SER A 116 -3.67 -17.89 12.13
CA SER A 116 -2.31 -18.39 12.34
C SER A 116 -1.28 -17.82 11.36
N SER A 117 -1.74 -17.22 10.25
CA SER A 117 -0.89 -16.66 9.20
C SER A 117 -0.85 -15.14 9.30
N ALA A 118 0.33 -14.58 9.56
CA ALA A 118 0.52 -13.13 9.48
C ALA A 118 0.39 -12.67 8.04
N VAL A 119 -0.28 -11.53 7.84
CA VAL A 119 -0.42 -10.88 6.53
C VAL A 119 0.04 -9.44 6.64
N PHE A 120 0.66 -8.94 5.58
CA PHE A 120 1.16 -7.59 5.47
C PHE A 120 0.47 -6.89 4.31
N PHE A 121 0.24 -5.59 4.46
CA PHE A 121 -0.31 -4.74 3.42
C PHE A 121 0.58 -3.50 3.28
N ASP A 122 0.78 -3.05 2.04
CA ASP A 122 1.53 -1.84 1.74
C ASP A 122 0.90 -1.08 0.56
N ASP A 123 1.30 0.19 0.39
CA ASP A 123 0.88 1.09 -0.70
C ASP A 123 -0.62 1.09 -1.01
N ILE A 124 -1.46 1.19 0.03
CA ILE A 124 -2.92 1.20 -0.11
C ILE A 124 -3.37 2.53 -0.76
N ARG A 125 -4.15 2.42 -1.83
CA ARG A 125 -4.71 3.54 -2.59
C ARG A 125 -6.20 3.37 -2.81
N ILE A 126 -6.90 4.50 -2.78
CA ILE A 126 -8.28 4.62 -3.21
C ILE A 126 -8.36 5.86 -4.09
N GLN A 127 -8.83 5.71 -5.31
CA GLN A 127 -8.96 6.82 -6.27
C GLN A 127 -10.22 6.65 -7.12
N PRO A 128 -10.82 7.75 -7.63
CA PRO A 128 -11.90 7.65 -8.61
C PRO A 128 -11.47 6.80 -9.80
N PHE A 129 -12.38 5.99 -10.36
CA PHE A 129 -12.03 5.10 -11.46
C PHE A 129 -11.51 5.87 -12.68
N ASN A 130 -12.13 7.00 -13.01
CA ASN A 130 -11.70 7.91 -14.07
C ASN A 130 -10.65 8.91 -13.57
N SER A 131 -9.59 8.43 -12.91
CA SER A 131 -8.47 9.25 -12.47
C SER A 131 -7.13 8.54 -12.66
N SER A 132 -6.06 9.34 -12.74
CA SER A 132 -4.68 8.86 -12.72
C SER A 132 -4.01 9.36 -11.45
N LEU A 133 -3.34 8.46 -10.73
CA LEU A 133 -2.61 8.76 -9.51
C LEU A 133 -1.15 8.36 -9.69
N LYS A 134 -0.27 9.34 -9.48
CA LYS A 134 1.16 9.14 -9.46
C LYS A 134 1.70 9.64 -8.12
N SER A 135 2.50 8.82 -7.46
CA SER A 135 3.04 9.14 -6.14
C SER A 135 4.56 9.23 -6.19
N PHE A 136 5.11 10.19 -5.46
CA PHE A 136 6.54 10.42 -5.35
C PHE A 136 6.95 10.28 -3.89
N VAL A 137 7.96 9.47 -3.67
CA VAL A 137 8.49 9.18 -2.36
C VAL A 137 9.84 9.84 -2.22
N TYR A 138 10.01 10.63 -1.16
CA TYR A 138 11.26 11.32 -0.87
C TYR A 138 11.87 10.85 0.44
N ASP A 139 13.21 10.77 0.48
CA ASP A 139 13.94 10.62 1.74
C ASP A 139 13.74 11.88 2.60
N PRO A 140 13.29 11.77 3.86
CA PRO A 140 12.91 12.93 4.66
C PRO A 140 14.07 13.84 5.06
N VAL A 141 15.33 13.40 4.92
CA VAL A 141 16.51 14.17 5.33
C VAL A 141 17.17 14.85 4.13
N SER A 142 17.50 14.07 3.11
CA SER A 142 18.16 14.54 1.87
C SER A 142 17.18 15.09 0.84
N LEU A 143 15.88 14.85 1.00
CA LEU A 143 14.81 15.21 0.05
C LEU A 143 15.03 14.65 -1.36
N ARG A 144 15.81 13.57 -1.49
CA ARG A 144 16.02 12.88 -2.76
C ARG A 144 14.83 11.99 -3.07
N LEU A 145 14.47 11.92 -4.36
CA LEU A 145 13.43 11.02 -4.85
C LEU A 145 13.90 9.57 -4.68
N MET A 146 13.22 8.79 -3.85
CA MET A 146 13.55 7.38 -3.60
C MET A 146 12.74 6.42 -4.47
N ALA A 147 11.46 6.75 -4.67
CA ALA A 147 10.58 5.95 -5.49
C ALA A 147 9.55 6.82 -6.20
N GLU A 148 9.17 6.40 -7.38
CA GLU A 148 8.01 6.87 -8.10
C GLU A 148 7.08 5.68 -8.29
N LEU A 149 5.85 5.81 -7.81
CA LEU A 149 4.83 4.78 -7.98
C LEU A 149 3.86 5.23 -9.07
N ASP A 150 3.76 4.45 -10.14
CA ASP A 150 3.00 4.79 -11.34
C ASP A 150 1.46 4.63 -11.16
N GLU A 151 0.72 4.81 -12.25
CA GLU A 151 -0.75 4.72 -12.30
C GLU A 151 -1.27 3.35 -11.88
N ASN A 152 -0.44 2.32 -12.06
CA ASN A 152 -0.73 0.94 -11.71
C ASN A 152 -0.09 0.54 -10.37
N ASN A 153 0.45 1.49 -9.60
CA ASN A 153 1.13 1.25 -8.33
C ASN A 153 2.38 0.35 -8.45
N TYR A 154 3.04 0.35 -9.62
CA TYR A 154 4.37 -0.25 -9.76
C TYR A 154 5.46 0.77 -9.44
N ALA A 155 6.50 0.33 -8.74
CA ALA A 155 7.57 1.19 -8.28
C ALA A 155 8.70 1.36 -9.30
N THR A 156 9.13 2.60 -9.53
CA THR A 156 10.46 2.94 -10.06
C THR A 156 11.32 3.42 -8.90
N LEU A 157 12.38 2.68 -8.58
CA LEU A 157 13.26 2.92 -7.44
C LEU A 157 14.55 3.61 -7.90
N TYR A 158 14.97 4.61 -7.12
CA TYR A 158 16.19 5.39 -7.36
C TYR A 158 17.16 5.17 -6.20
N GLU A 159 18.34 4.63 -6.51
CA GLU A 159 19.39 4.37 -5.52
C GLU A 159 20.55 5.33 -5.73
N TYR A 160 21.07 5.87 -4.62
CA TYR A 160 22.13 6.88 -4.61
C TYR A 160 23.34 6.39 -3.81
N ASP A 161 24.54 6.89 -4.16
CA ASP A 161 25.74 6.73 -3.35
C ASP A 161 25.76 7.68 -2.13
N LYS A 162 26.84 7.63 -1.35
CA LYS A 162 26.99 8.45 -0.13
C LYS A 162 27.19 9.93 -0.47
N GLU A 163 27.77 10.21 -1.62
CA GLU A 163 28.05 11.53 -2.16
C GLU A 163 26.80 12.16 -2.82
N GLY A 164 25.76 11.36 -3.07
CA GLY A 164 24.49 11.78 -3.65
C GLY A 164 24.36 11.58 -5.16
N GLY A 165 25.30 10.90 -5.80
CA GLY A 165 25.21 10.48 -7.19
C GLY A 165 24.19 9.35 -7.38
N LEU A 166 23.40 9.41 -8.45
CA LEU A 166 22.47 8.34 -8.83
C LEU A 166 23.26 7.13 -9.35
N ILE A 167 23.20 6.01 -8.62
CA ILE A 167 23.93 4.78 -8.98
C ILE A 167 23.06 3.79 -9.74
N ARG A 168 21.76 3.75 -9.47
CA ARG A 168 20.88 2.74 -10.05
C ARG A 168 19.43 3.21 -10.14
N VAL A 169 18.79 2.83 -11.23
CA VAL A 169 17.34 2.95 -11.40
C VAL A 169 16.78 1.56 -11.67
N LYS A 170 15.83 1.12 -10.84
CA LYS A 170 15.11 -0.15 -11.00
C LYS A 170 13.65 0.14 -11.25
N LYS A 171 12.98 -0.70 -12.04
CA LYS A 171 11.54 -0.65 -12.25
C LYS A 171 10.92 -1.99 -11.95
N GLU A 172 9.93 -1.97 -11.08
CA GLU A 172 9.05 -3.09 -10.81
C GLU A 172 8.13 -3.31 -12.01
N THR A 173 7.91 -4.58 -12.32
CA THR A 173 7.01 -5.04 -13.37
C THR A 173 6.31 -6.30 -12.91
N GLU A 174 5.34 -6.78 -13.67
CA GLU A 174 4.67 -8.08 -13.45
C GLU A 174 5.63 -9.29 -13.37
N ARG A 175 6.85 -9.14 -13.90
CA ARG A 175 7.89 -10.19 -13.92
C ARG A 175 9.02 -9.92 -12.92
N GLY A 176 8.87 -8.94 -12.03
CA GLY A 176 9.89 -8.54 -11.07
C GLY A 176 10.61 -7.25 -11.42
N PHE A 177 11.70 -6.97 -10.72
CA PHE A 177 12.49 -5.76 -10.88
C PHE A 177 13.44 -5.86 -12.07
N TYR A 178 13.37 -4.88 -12.96
CA TYR A 178 14.32 -4.67 -14.05
C TYR A 178 15.19 -3.47 -13.74
N THR A 179 16.50 -3.63 -13.87
CA THR A 179 17.43 -2.50 -13.79
C THR A 179 17.39 -1.75 -15.12
N ILE A 180 16.96 -0.49 -15.08
CA ILE A 180 16.92 0.40 -16.25
C ILE A 180 18.31 0.99 -16.49
N GLN A 181 18.95 1.41 -15.40
CA GLN A 181 20.25 2.08 -15.46
C GLN A 181 21.09 1.65 -14.27
N GLU A 182 22.37 1.37 -14.50
CA GLU A 182 23.37 1.16 -13.47
C GLU A 182 24.66 1.90 -13.86
N THR A 183 25.17 2.73 -12.96
CA THR A 183 26.46 3.42 -13.13
C THR A 183 27.48 2.76 -12.21
N ARG A 184 28.59 2.27 -12.77
CA ARG A 184 29.73 1.75 -12.00
C ARG A 184 30.94 2.66 -12.20
N SER A 185 31.27 3.46 -11.19
CA SER A 185 32.53 4.21 -11.14
C SER A 185 33.64 3.31 -10.61
N LYS A 186 34.70 3.13 -11.41
CA LYS A 186 35.93 2.44 -11.01
C LYS A 186 36.90 3.51 -10.50
N ASN A 187 37.16 3.58 -9.19
CA ASN A 187 38.32 4.32 -8.70
C ASN A 187 39.54 3.42 -8.88
N SER A 188 40.30 3.61 -9.95
CA SER A 188 41.65 3.08 -10.04
C SER A 188 42.53 3.93 -9.13
N ILE A 189 42.95 3.36 -8.00
CA ILE A 189 44.08 3.90 -7.23
C ILE A 189 45.30 3.66 -8.12
N SER A 190 45.86 4.71 -8.69
CA SER A 190 47.19 4.67 -9.31
C SER A 190 48.21 4.78 -8.19
N ASP A 191 48.98 3.71 -7.98
CA ASP A 191 50.17 3.69 -7.12
C ASP A 191 51.25 4.67 -7.61
#